data_AF-A0A8J6J086-F1
#
_entry.id   AF-A0A8J6J086-F1
#
_cell.length_a   1.000
_cell.length_b   1.000
_cell.length_c   1.000
_cell.angle_alpha   90.00
_cell.angle_beta   90.00
_cell.angle_gamma   90.00
#
_symmetry.space_group_name_H-M   'P 1'
#
loop_
_entity.id
_entity.type
_entity.pdbx_description
1 polymer ?
#
loop_
_entity_poly.entity_id
_entity_poly.type
_entity_poly.pdbx_seq_one_letter_code
_entity_poly.pdbx_strand_id
1 'polypeptide(L)'
;MYMNLNRNMLRRLAAAALAGTMVFSLAACGSKGGSSSSASTSSSSSSSTSSSSAQDDDAKTQQADVLSAILVDIKGNVEVGSAGSSLKAVPYAVSLLDWASSSTLSQEEITAIVNDMFSTIPADDSAADEYNEQLGLVNADCQVLLSDDAQELLSEAGCTDVDTAAWSEQTAGVLGLVMAAAGVEG
;
A
#
# COMPACT_ATOMS: atom_id res chain seq x y z
N MET A 1 -35.15 -9.52 4.95
CA MET A 1 -34.02 -10.44 5.11
C MET A 1 -32.84 -9.79 4.42
N TYR A 2 -31.76 -9.60 5.17
CA TYR A 2 -30.68 -8.65 4.97
C TYR A 2 -29.97 -8.76 3.61
N MET A 3 -29.64 -7.59 3.04
CA MET A 3 -28.74 -7.39 1.90
C MET A 3 -27.32 -7.80 2.29
N ASN A 4 -26.85 -8.94 1.78
CA ASN A 4 -25.44 -9.34 1.82
C ASN A 4 -25.03 -9.88 0.45
N LEU A 5 -25.27 -9.07 -0.59
CA LEU A 5 -24.88 -9.40 -1.95
C LEU A 5 -23.63 -8.58 -2.31
N ASN A 6 -22.47 -9.26 -2.23
CA ASN A 6 -21.25 -9.00 -2.99
C ASN A 6 -20.69 -7.57 -3.02
N ARG A 7 -19.99 -7.16 -1.95
CA ARG A 7 -18.99 -6.07 -2.04
C ARG A 7 -17.82 -6.43 -2.99
N ASN A 8 -17.50 -7.72 -3.13
CA ASN A 8 -16.38 -8.19 -3.97
C ASN A 8 -16.65 -8.04 -5.48
N MET A 9 -17.92 -8.01 -5.90
CA MET A 9 -18.27 -7.84 -7.31
C MET A 9 -18.35 -6.37 -7.73
N LEU A 10 -18.52 -5.45 -6.77
CA LEU A 10 -18.64 -4.02 -7.06
C LEU A 10 -17.29 -3.33 -7.31
N ARG A 11 -16.19 -3.83 -6.69
CA ARG A 11 -14.84 -3.30 -6.92
C ARG A 11 -14.25 -3.66 -8.31
N ARG A 12 -14.79 -4.68 -8.98
CA ARG A 12 -14.28 -5.19 -10.28
C ARG A 12 -14.75 -4.42 -11.54
N LEU A 13 -15.51 -3.33 -11.40
CA LEU A 13 -16.08 -2.61 -12.56
C LEU A 13 -15.57 -1.18 -12.76
N ALA A 14 -14.54 -0.74 -12.05
CA ALA A 14 -13.98 0.62 -12.21
C ALA A 14 -12.67 0.63 -13.02
N ALA A 15 -12.67 0.06 -14.22
CA ALA A 15 -11.56 0.24 -15.15
C ALA A 15 -12.02 0.15 -16.62
N ALA A 16 -12.63 1.23 -17.13
CA ALA A 16 -12.69 1.53 -18.55
C ALA A 16 -13.30 2.92 -18.80
N ALA A 17 -12.44 3.91 -19.14
CA ALA A 17 -12.64 4.86 -20.24
C ALA A 17 -11.67 6.04 -20.10
N LEU A 18 -10.48 5.88 -20.69
CA LEU A 18 -9.58 6.98 -21.03
C LEU A 18 -10.02 7.54 -22.40
N ALA A 19 -10.55 8.76 -22.45
CA ALA A 19 -10.52 9.66 -23.62
C ALA A 19 -11.31 10.96 -23.34
N GLY A 20 -10.71 12.12 -23.60
CA GLY A 20 -11.50 13.33 -23.91
C GLY A 20 -10.94 14.68 -23.48
N THR A 21 -10.11 15.27 -24.35
CA THR A 21 -10.16 16.68 -24.80
C THR A 21 -10.10 17.85 -23.81
N MET A 22 -8.92 18.47 -23.75
CA MET A 22 -8.60 19.85 -24.20
C MET A 22 -9.58 21.02 -23.95
N VAL A 23 -9.00 22.08 -23.36
CA VAL A 23 -9.30 23.53 -23.39
C VAL A 23 -10.44 24.06 -22.52
N PHE A 24 -10.11 24.91 -21.53
CA PHE A 24 -10.82 26.19 -21.30
C PHE A 24 -9.98 27.22 -20.48
N SER A 25 -9.45 28.19 -21.23
CA SER A 25 -9.30 29.64 -21.00
C SER A 25 -8.83 30.26 -19.66
N LEU A 26 -7.73 31.01 -19.77
CA LEU A 26 -7.35 32.15 -18.92
C LEU A 26 -8.38 33.29 -19.01
N ALA A 27 -8.73 33.90 -17.87
CA ALA A 27 -8.89 35.35 -17.69
C ALA A 27 -9.43 35.68 -16.28
N ALA A 28 -8.58 36.25 -15.43
CA ALA A 28 -9.02 37.16 -14.38
C ALA A 28 -7.89 38.15 -14.06
N CYS A 29 -7.84 39.22 -14.86
CA CYS A 29 -7.09 40.42 -14.52
C CYS A 29 -8.00 41.29 -13.64
N GLY A 30 -7.57 41.56 -12.41
CA GLY A 30 -8.21 42.50 -11.48
C GLY A 30 -7.18 43.51 -10.99
N SER A 31 -7.45 44.79 -11.24
CA SER A 31 -6.54 45.93 -11.31
C SER A 31 -6.12 46.54 -9.95
N LYS A 32 -4.82 46.85 -9.84
CA LYS A 32 -4.21 48.18 -9.55
C LYS A 32 -4.58 48.98 -8.27
N GLY A 33 -3.51 49.41 -7.58
CA GLY A 33 -3.41 50.51 -6.60
C GLY A 33 -2.73 50.01 -5.32
N GLY A 34 -1.73 50.62 -4.70
CA GLY A 34 -1.07 51.91 -4.73
C GLY A 34 -0.13 51.94 -3.49
N SER A 35 0.94 52.72 -3.53
CA SER A 35 2.09 52.65 -2.62
C SER A 35 1.85 53.01 -1.14
N SER A 36 2.65 52.35 -0.30
CA SER A 36 3.44 52.87 0.85
C SER A 36 2.78 53.32 2.19
N SER A 37 3.32 52.68 3.25
CA SER A 37 3.61 53.18 4.61
C SER A 37 2.47 53.41 5.60
N SER A 38 2.46 52.65 6.70
CA SER A 38 2.65 53.13 8.09
C SER A 38 2.35 52.03 9.12
N ALA A 39 3.16 52.01 10.17
CA ALA A 39 3.07 51.11 11.32
C ALA A 39 1.72 51.19 12.07
N SER A 40 1.29 50.08 12.66
CA SER A 40 1.08 49.92 14.11
C SER A 40 0.35 48.61 14.42
N THR A 41 0.94 47.85 15.34
CA THR A 41 0.31 47.03 16.39
C THR A 41 -1.21 46.84 16.31
N SER A 42 -1.66 45.58 16.27
CA SER A 42 -2.41 44.96 17.38
C SER A 42 -2.75 43.51 17.05
N SER A 43 -2.53 42.69 18.05
CA SER A 43 -2.95 41.31 18.21
C SER A 43 -4.34 41.05 17.65
N SER A 44 -4.47 40.02 16.83
CA SER A 44 -5.75 39.38 16.54
C SER A 44 -5.45 37.91 16.28
N SER A 45 -5.85 37.12 17.26
CA SER A 45 -6.04 35.67 17.19
C SER A 45 -6.57 35.22 15.83
N SER A 46 -5.69 34.68 14.99
CA SER A 46 -6.10 33.84 13.87
C SER A 46 -6.01 32.40 14.34
N SER A 47 -7.18 31.80 14.51
CA SER A 47 -7.40 30.37 14.59
C SER A 47 -6.67 29.66 13.45
N SER A 48 -5.49 29.10 13.76
CA SER A 48 -4.81 28.17 12.86
C SER A 48 -5.58 26.86 12.85
N THR A 49 -6.50 26.76 11.89
CA THR A 49 -6.67 25.57 11.02
C THR A 49 -6.42 24.23 11.69
N SER A 50 -7.46 23.69 12.33
CA SER A 50 -7.66 22.24 12.46
C SER A 50 -7.88 21.66 11.06
N SER A 51 -6.81 21.41 10.32
CA SER A 51 -6.87 20.80 8.97
C SER A 51 -5.85 19.68 8.76
N SER A 52 -4.91 19.48 9.70
CA SER A 52 -3.88 18.43 9.58
C SER A 52 -4.38 17.02 9.88
N SER A 53 -5.37 16.87 10.77
CA SER A 53 -5.84 15.52 11.18
C SER A 53 -6.55 14.78 10.03
N ALA A 54 -7.42 15.46 9.28
CA ALA A 54 -8.22 14.82 8.23
C ALA A 54 -7.39 14.37 7.01
N GLN A 55 -6.22 14.98 6.74
CA GLN A 55 -5.32 14.54 5.67
C GLN A 55 -4.47 13.32 6.07
N ASP A 56 -4.15 13.18 7.34
CA ASP A 56 -3.39 12.04 7.87
C ASP A 56 -4.26 10.75 7.84
N ASP A 57 -5.53 10.88 8.21
CA ASP A 57 -6.51 9.79 8.16
C ASP A 57 -6.76 9.27 6.72
N ASP A 58 -6.78 10.17 5.72
CA ASP A 58 -7.00 9.79 4.32
C ASP A 58 -5.78 9.08 3.72
N ALA A 59 -4.56 9.52 4.05
CA ALA A 59 -3.33 8.86 3.63
C ALA A 59 -3.17 7.46 4.24
N LYS A 60 -3.49 7.29 5.52
CA LYS A 60 -3.49 5.98 6.18
C LYS A 60 -4.55 5.04 5.61
N THR A 61 -5.74 5.56 5.32
CA THR A 61 -6.79 4.77 4.66
C THR A 61 -6.31 4.24 3.30
N GLN A 62 -5.65 5.08 2.50
CA GLN A 62 -5.06 4.65 1.23
C GLN A 62 -3.97 3.59 1.42
N GLN A 63 -3.07 3.76 2.38
CA GLN A 63 -2.05 2.75 2.70
C GLN A 63 -2.66 1.42 3.15
N ALA A 64 -3.76 1.46 3.91
CA ALA A 64 -4.48 0.28 4.34
C ALA A 64 -5.16 -0.44 3.17
N ASP A 65 -5.80 0.31 2.26
CA ASP A 65 -6.38 -0.25 1.04
C ASP A 65 -5.29 -0.89 0.16
N VAL A 66 -4.11 -0.26 0.01
CA VAL A 66 -2.98 -0.83 -0.76
C VAL A 66 -2.48 -2.13 -0.14
N LEU A 67 -2.26 -2.17 1.19
CA LEU A 67 -1.86 -3.42 1.86
C LEU A 67 -2.91 -4.52 1.64
N SER A 68 -4.20 -4.18 1.79
CA SER A 68 -5.28 -5.14 1.60
C SER A 68 -5.30 -5.69 0.17
N ALA A 69 -5.04 -4.85 -0.84
CA ALA A 69 -4.97 -5.26 -2.24
C ALA A 69 -3.78 -6.20 -2.50
N ILE A 70 -2.60 -5.88 -1.97
CA ILE A 70 -1.42 -6.74 -2.07
C ILE A 70 -1.69 -8.12 -1.47
N LEU A 71 -2.27 -8.19 -0.27
CA LEU A 71 -2.61 -9.46 0.40
C LEU A 71 -3.63 -10.28 -0.43
N VAL A 72 -4.64 -9.63 -1.01
CA VAL A 72 -5.61 -10.28 -1.90
C VAL A 72 -4.94 -10.82 -3.16
N ASP A 73 -4.04 -10.05 -3.77
CA ASP A 73 -3.32 -10.45 -4.97
C ASP A 73 -2.38 -11.64 -4.68
N ILE A 74 -1.72 -11.65 -3.51
CA ILE A 74 -0.91 -12.80 -3.06
C ILE A 74 -1.79 -14.05 -2.98
N LYS A 75 -2.95 -13.98 -2.32
CA LYS A 75 -3.87 -15.14 -2.20
C LYS A 75 -4.29 -15.68 -3.57
N GLY A 76 -4.59 -14.77 -4.50
CA GLY A 76 -5.15 -15.11 -5.80
C GLY A 76 -4.14 -15.58 -6.83
N ASN A 77 -2.87 -15.21 -6.70
CA ASN A 77 -1.92 -15.31 -7.79
C ASN A 77 -0.60 -16.02 -7.45
N VAL A 78 -0.21 -16.10 -6.18
CA VAL A 78 0.99 -16.85 -5.77
C VAL A 78 0.62 -18.33 -5.72
N GLU A 79 1.32 -19.18 -6.46
CA GLU A 79 1.11 -20.63 -6.43
C GLU A 79 2.17 -21.28 -5.53
N VAL A 80 1.79 -22.19 -4.66
CA VAL A 80 2.74 -22.98 -3.83
C VAL A 80 3.05 -24.31 -4.49
N GLY A 81 4.26 -24.85 -4.27
CA GLY A 81 4.62 -26.22 -4.65
C GLY A 81 4.91 -26.49 -6.13
N SER A 82 5.00 -25.46 -6.99
CA SER A 82 5.40 -25.62 -8.40
C SER A 82 6.82 -25.11 -8.65
N ALA A 83 7.50 -25.68 -9.65
CA ALA A 83 8.78 -25.14 -10.09
C ALA A 83 8.58 -23.72 -10.65
N GLY A 84 9.34 -22.75 -10.12
CA GLY A 84 9.21 -21.33 -10.49
C GLY A 84 8.15 -20.55 -9.70
N SER A 85 7.49 -21.17 -8.71
CA SER A 85 6.59 -20.48 -7.79
C SER A 85 7.24 -19.29 -7.07
N SER A 86 8.50 -19.45 -6.64
CA SER A 86 9.28 -18.38 -6.00
C SER A 86 9.49 -17.21 -6.96
N LEU A 87 9.95 -17.45 -8.20
CA LEU A 87 10.14 -16.36 -9.18
C LEU A 87 8.84 -15.61 -9.52
N LYS A 88 7.68 -16.28 -9.46
CA LYS A 88 6.37 -15.63 -9.62
C LYS A 88 5.93 -14.83 -8.39
N ALA A 89 6.48 -15.11 -7.21
CA ALA A 89 6.17 -14.40 -5.97
C ALA A 89 6.95 -13.08 -5.83
N VAL A 90 8.13 -12.98 -6.46
CA VAL A 90 8.99 -11.77 -6.50
C VAL A 90 8.24 -10.45 -6.78
N PRO A 91 7.36 -10.30 -7.78
CA PRO A 91 6.63 -9.03 -7.99
C PRO A 91 5.73 -8.63 -6.80
N TYR A 92 5.21 -9.60 -6.05
CA TYR A 92 4.42 -9.35 -4.85
C TYR A 92 5.32 -8.98 -3.67
N ALA A 93 6.50 -9.60 -3.56
CA ALA A 93 7.51 -9.22 -2.59
C ALA A 93 7.99 -7.77 -2.80
N VAL A 94 8.27 -7.38 -4.05
CA VAL A 94 8.59 -5.99 -4.43
C VAL A 94 7.48 -5.03 -4.03
N SER A 95 6.23 -5.35 -4.37
CA SER A 95 5.07 -4.50 -4.05
C SER A 95 4.89 -4.32 -2.54
N LEU A 96 5.12 -5.38 -1.78
CA LEU A 96 5.03 -5.35 -0.32
C LEU A 96 6.15 -4.54 0.32
N LEU A 97 7.38 -4.64 -0.20
CA LEU A 97 8.53 -3.84 0.26
C LEU A 97 8.38 -2.36 -0.11
N ASP A 98 7.88 -2.05 -1.31
CA ASP A 98 7.60 -0.68 -1.74
C ASP A 98 6.55 -0.03 -0.83
N TRP A 99 5.45 -0.74 -0.57
CA TRP A 99 4.44 -0.31 0.41
C TRP A 99 5.05 -0.14 1.81
N ALA A 100 5.83 -1.11 2.29
CA ALA A 100 6.41 -1.08 3.63
C ALA A 100 7.41 0.08 3.80
N SER A 101 8.12 0.47 2.73
CA SER A 101 9.08 1.58 2.75
C SER A 101 8.43 2.95 2.97
N SER A 102 7.16 3.09 2.59
CA SER A 102 6.39 4.34 2.69
C SER A 102 5.27 4.27 3.73
N SER A 103 5.10 3.13 4.39
CA SER A 103 4.03 2.89 5.35
C SER A 103 4.24 3.70 6.62
N THR A 104 3.14 4.31 7.07
CA THR A 104 3.03 5.07 8.33
C THR A 104 1.99 4.46 9.27
N LEU A 105 1.47 3.29 8.92
CA LEU A 105 0.49 2.55 9.70
C LEU A 105 1.12 1.98 10.97
N SER A 106 0.34 1.98 12.05
CA SER A 106 0.75 1.36 13.31
C SER A 106 0.67 -0.16 13.23
N GLN A 107 1.33 -0.84 14.18
CA GLN A 107 1.25 -2.29 14.29
C GLN A 107 -0.18 -2.78 14.45
N GLU A 108 -1.02 -2.08 15.22
CA GLU A 108 -2.43 -2.44 15.43
C GLU A 108 -3.24 -2.32 14.14
N GLU A 109 -2.99 -1.28 13.35
CA GLU A 109 -3.65 -1.07 12.05
C GLU A 109 -3.25 -2.17 11.06
N ILE A 110 -1.95 -2.47 10.95
CA ILE A 110 -1.43 -3.57 10.11
C ILE A 110 -2.04 -4.90 10.54
N THR A 111 -2.02 -5.18 11.84
CA THR A 111 -2.57 -6.42 12.42
C THR A 111 -4.06 -6.53 12.11
N ALA A 112 -4.83 -5.45 12.20
CA ALA A 112 -6.25 -5.45 11.87
C ALA A 112 -6.49 -5.76 10.39
N ILE A 113 -5.70 -5.19 9.48
CA ILE A 113 -5.84 -5.42 8.02
C ILE A 113 -5.55 -6.88 7.69
N VAL A 114 -4.46 -7.44 8.23
CA VAL A 114 -4.10 -8.84 8.00
C VAL A 114 -5.17 -9.78 8.57
N ASN A 115 -5.66 -9.54 9.79
CA ASN A 115 -6.72 -10.34 10.40
C ASN A 115 -8.06 -10.23 9.64
N ASP A 116 -8.41 -9.05 9.12
CA ASP A 116 -9.61 -8.89 8.29
C ASP A 116 -9.51 -9.75 7.04
N MET A 117 -8.35 -9.75 6.37
CA MET A 117 -8.09 -10.61 5.23
C MET A 117 -8.24 -12.09 5.63
N PHE A 118 -7.65 -12.54 6.75
CA PHE A 118 -7.73 -13.95 7.17
C PHE A 118 -9.17 -14.35 7.51
N SER A 119 -9.97 -13.40 8.01
CA SER A 119 -11.40 -13.59 8.24
C SER A 119 -12.22 -13.76 6.95
N THR A 120 -11.67 -13.38 5.79
CA THR A 120 -12.28 -13.64 4.47
C THR A 120 -11.95 -15.03 3.91
N ILE A 121 -10.92 -15.69 4.45
CA ILE A 121 -10.55 -17.04 4.07
C ILE A 121 -11.60 -18.01 4.66
N PRO A 122 -12.08 -18.99 3.89
CA PRO A 122 -12.97 -20.01 4.45
C PRO A 122 -12.32 -20.68 5.65
N ALA A 123 -13.10 -20.96 6.70
CA ALA A 123 -12.63 -21.60 7.94
C ALA A 123 -12.26 -23.10 7.77
N ASP A 124 -11.79 -23.46 6.58
CA ASP A 124 -11.16 -24.74 6.29
C ASP A 124 -9.66 -24.57 6.52
N ASP A 125 -9.07 -25.41 7.37
CA ASP A 125 -7.66 -25.32 7.75
C ASP A 125 -6.74 -25.32 6.51
N SER A 126 -7.09 -26.03 5.44
CA SER A 126 -6.25 -26.11 4.24
C SER A 126 -6.15 -24.78 3.48
N ALA A 127 -7.19 -23.94 3.52
CA ALA A 127 -7.18 -22.66 2.83
C ALA A 127 -6.35 -21.59 3.56
N ALA A 128 -6.36 -21.63 4.90
CA ALA A 128 -5.53 -20.76 5.74
C ALA A 128 -4.06 -21.20 5.71
N ASP A 129 -3.80 -22.51 5.70
CA ASP A 129 -2.45 -23.08 5.57
C ASP A 129 -1.85 -22.73 4.21
N GLU A 130 -2.58 -22.93 3.10
CA GLU A 130 -2.12 -22.54 1.76
C GLU A 130 -1.78 -21.05 1.69
N TYR A 131 -2.59 -20.19 2.30
CA TYR A 131 -2.30 -18.76 2.30
C TYR A 131 -1.09 -18.38 3.14
N ASN A 132 -0.87 -19.06 4.27
CA ASN A 132 0.37 -18.92 5.03
C ASN A 132 1.59 -19.36 4.22
N GLU A 133 1.50 -20.46 3.46
CA GLU A 133 2.58 -20.88 2.57
C GLU A 133 2.84 -19.84 1.46
N GLN A 134 1.80 -19.25 0.88
CA GLN A 134 1.92 -18.16 -0.10
C GLN A 134 2.63 -16.95 0.50
N LEU A 135 2.23 -16.51 1.70
CA LEU A 135 2.92 -15.42 2.42
C LEU A 135 4.34 -15.78 2.82
N GLY A 136 4.60 -17.04 3.19
CA GLY A 136 5.94 -17.55 3.48
C GLY A 136 6.88 -17.48 2.28
N LEU A 137 6.39 -17.82 1.08
CA LEU A 137 7.16 -17.64 -0.16
C LEU A 137 7.47 -16.17 -0.43
N VAL A 138 6.47 -15.29 -0.33
CA VAL A 138 6.66 -13.84 -0.49
C VAL A 138 7.64 -13.29 0.55
N ASN A 139 7.56 -13.75 1.80
CA ASN A 139 8.48 -13.36 2.85
C ASN A 139 9.92 -13.80 2.54
N ALA A 140 10.12 -15.04 2.07
CA ALA A 140 11.43 -15.53 1.69
C ALA A 140 12.05 -14.68 0.57
N ASP A 141 11.26 -14.34 -0.45
CA ASP A 141 11.72 -13.44 -1.52
C ASP A 141 11.99 -12.03 -0.99
N CYS A 142 11.17 -11.49 -0.09
CA CYS A 142 11.45 -10.22 0.58
C CYS A 142 12.79 -10.24 1.33
N GLN A 143 13.12 -11.34 2.01
CA GLN A 143 14.39 -11.46 2.74
C GLN A 143 15.59 -11.44 1.78
N VAL A 144 15.48 -12.09 0.61
CA VAL A 144 16.51 -12.02 -0.44
C VAL A 144 16.59 -10.62 -1.05
N LEU A 145 15.44 -9.97 -1.28
CA LEU A 145 15.38 -8.60 -1.80
C LEU A 145 15.95 -7.54 -0.84
N LEU A 146 16.01 -7.84 0.45
CA LEU A 146 16.65 -7.00 1.47
C LEU A 146 18.14 -7.34 1.68
N SER A 147 18.68 -8.33 0.96
CA SER A 147 20.09 -8.73 1.01
C SER A 147 20.88 -8.19 -0.20
N ASP A 148 22.17 -8.51 -0.25
CA ASP A 148 23.05 -8.20 -1.38
C ASP A 148 22.64 -8.93 -2.68
N ASP A 149 21.80 -9.97 -2.58
CA ASP A 149 21.37 -10.82 -3.72
C ASP A 149 20.13 -10.27 -4.45
N ALA A 150 19.58 -9.13 -4.00
CA ALA A 150 18.35 -8.55 -4.53
C ALA A 150 18.36 -8.37 -6.06
N GLN A 151 19.47 -7.88 -6.61
CA GLN A 151 19.59 -7.59 -8.05
C GLN A 151 19.59 -8.87 -8.90
N GLU A 152 20.14 -9.97 -8.38
CA GLU A 152 20.10 -11.28 -9.05
C GLU A 152 18.66 -11.78 -9.14
N LEU A 153 17.96 -11.82 -8.00
CA LEU A 153 16.57 -12.27 -7.94
C LEU A 153 15.64 -11.40 -8.81
N LEU A 154 15.80 -10.08 -8.76
CA LEU A 154 15.02 -9.16 -9.60
C LEU A 154 15.27 -9.39 -11.09
N SER A 155 16.51 -9.64 -11.50
CA SER A 155 16.86 -9.94 -12.89
C SER A 155 16.24 -11.26 -13.35
N GLU A 156 16.25 -12.30 -12.51
CA GLU A 156 15.65 -13.59 -12.85
C GLU A 156 14.12 -13.51 -12.96
N ALA A 157 13.48 -12.69 -12.12
CA ALA A 157 12.05 -12.44 -12.15
C ALA A 157 11.62 -11.49 -13.27
N GLY A 158 12.56 -10.82 -13.94
CA GLY A 158 12.29 -9.79 -14.95
C GLY A 158 11.80 -8.45 -14.36
N CYS A 159 12.03 -8.22 -13.05
CA CYS A 159 11.70 -7.00 -12.32
C CYS A 159 12.87 -6.00 -12.33
N THR A 160 13.30 -5.55 -13.50
CA THR A 160 14.55 -4.76 -13.65
C THR A 160 14.43 -3.28 -13.30
N ASP A 161 13.22 -2.74 -13.20
CA ASP A 161 12.97 -1.30 -12.98
C ASP A 161 12.69 -0.95 -11.50
N VAL A 162 13.12 -1.81 -10.57
CA VAL A 162 12.86 -1.65 -9.13
C VAL A 162 13.97 -0.85 -8.46
N ASP A 163 13.60 0.23 -7.77
CA ASP A 163 14.53 1.01 -6.96
C ASP A 163 14.65 0.40 -5.55
N THR A 164 15.69 -0.40 -5.33
CA THR A 164 15.91 -1.07 -4.03
C THR A 164 16.54 -0.13 -2.98
N ALA A 165 16.97 1.07 -3.37
CA ALA A 165 17.64 2.02 -2.49
C ALA A 165 16.71 2.60 -1.40
N ALA A 166 15.41 2.56 -1.63
CA ALA A 166 14.40 2.98 -0.66
C ALA A 166 14.19 1.96 0.48
N TRP A 167 14.62 0.70 0.29
CA TRP A 167 14.42 -0.34 1.28
C TRP A 167 15.50 -0.29 2.36
N SER A 168 15.05 -0.24 3.61
CA SER A 168 15.92 -0.10 4.77
C SER A 168 15.54 -1.10 5.85
N GLU A 169 16.30 -1.12 6.95
CA GLU A 169 15.94 -1.90 8.13
C GLU A 169 14.55 -1.52 8.69
N GLN A 170 14.10 -0.27 8.46
CA GLN A 170 12.74 0.15 8.81
C GLN A 170 11.70 -0.58 7.94
N THR A 171 11.97 -0.71 6.64
CA THR A 171 11.14 -1.50 5.71
C THR A 171 11.02 -2.95 6.18
N ALA A 172 12.14 -3.56 6.57
CA ALA A 172 12.17 -4.91 7.14
C ALA A 172 11.35 -5.00 8.44
N GLY A 173 11.43 -3.97 9.29
CA GLY A 173 10.63 -3.87 10.52
C GLY A 173 9.12 -3.86 10.23
N VAL A 174 8.65 -3.03 9.30
CA VAL A 174 7.23 -2.97 8.91
C VAL A 174 6.78 -4.29 8.27
N LEU A 175 7.60 -4.89 7.40
CA LEU A 175 7.35 -6.21 6.83
C LEU A 175 7.18 -7.27 7.93
N GLY A 176 8.05 -7.25 8.95
CA GLY A 176 7.97 -8.15 10.10
C GLY A 176 6.64 -8.04 10.85
N LEU A 177 6.01 -6.86 10.90
CA LEU A 177 4.69 -6.70 11.49
C LEU A 177 3.60 -7.40 10.67
N VAL A 178 3.67 -7.32 9.33
CA VAL A 178 2.73 -8.01 8.43
C VAL A 178 2.87 -9.53 8.62
N MET A 179 4.10 -10.05 8.62
CA MET A 179 4.36 -11.49 8.75
C MET A 179 3.99 -12.02 10.14
N ALA A 180 4.30 -11.27 11.20
CA ALA A 180 3.89 -11.61 12.55
C ALA A 180 2.36 -11.64 12.70
N ALA A 181 1.65 -10.69 12.08
CA ALA A 181 0.19 -10.69 12.09
C ALA A 181 -0.42 -11.85 11.30
N ALA A 182 0.28 -12.33 10.26
CA ALA A 182 -0.14 -13.48 9.47
C ALA A 182 0.15 -14.82 10.16
N GLY A 183 1.04 -14.85 11.16
CA GLY A 183 1.52 -16.09 11.78
C GLY A 183 2.61 -16.79 10.98
N VAL A 184 3.25 -16.10 10.04
CA VAL A 184 4.42 -16.60 9.30
C VAL A 184 5.64 -16.40 10.19
N GLU A 185 6.21 -17.50 10.69
CA GLU A 185 7.48 -17.45 11.43
C GLU A 185 8.61 -17.08 10.45
N GLY A 186 9.45 -16.11 10.87
CA GLY A 186 10.51 -15.50 10.04
C GLY A 186 11.75 -16.36 9.85
#